data_AF-A0A2T4S6T9-F1
#
_entry.id   AF-A0A2T4S6T9-F1
#
_cell.length_a   1.000
_cell.length_b   1.000
_cell.length_c   1.000
_cell.angle_alpha   90.00
_cell.angle_beta   90.00
_cell.angle_gamma   90.00
#
_symmetry.space_group_name_H-M   'P 1'
#
loop_
_entity.id
_entity.type
_entity.pdbx_description
1 polymer ?
#
loop_
_entity_poly.entity_id
_entity_poly.type
_entity_poly.pdbx_seq_one_letter_code
_entity_poly.pdbx_strand_id
1 'polypeptide(L)' 'YHPDYDFLQTIGIDINTNEFGTAPVYDRETYETNVENCYIAGVIAAGNDANTIFIENGKFHGGIIAQNIVAKKQTPLES' A
#
# COMPACT_ATOMS: atom_id res chain seq x y z
N TYR A 1 17.08 -4.09 7.87
CA TYR A 1 16.00 -3.24 8.41
C TYR A 1 14.70 -3.87 7.98
N HIS A 2 13.69 -3.96 8.85
CA HIS A 2 12.36 -4.44 8.50
C HIS A 2 11.34 -3.33 8.75
N PRO A 3 10.27 -3.22 7.96
CA PRO A 3 9.13 -2.38 8.30
C PRO A 3 8.56 -2.74 9.67
N ASP A 4 7.97 -1.75 10.35
CA ASP A 4 7.22 -1.97 11.58
C ASP A 4 5.87 -2.63 11.26
N TYR A 5 5.88 -3.96 11.15
CA TYR A 5 4.69 -4.75 10.83
C TYR A 5 3.67 -4.72 11.97
N ASP A 6 4.11 -4.59 13.22
CA ASP A 6 3.22 -4.49 14.37
C ASP A 6 2.36 -3.23 14.26
N PHE A 7 2.96 -2.09 13.89
CA PHE A 7 2.23 -0.85 13.63
C PHE A 7 1.18 -1.03 12.52
N LEU A 8 1.53 -1.64 11.40
CA LEU A 8 0.58 -1.89 10.30
C LEU A 8 -0.59 -2.78 10.74
N GLN A 9 -0.30 -3.84 11.50
CA GLN A 9 -1.34 -4.71 12.05
C GLN A 9 -2.26 -3.96 13.05
N THR A 10 -1.73 -3.01 13.82
CA THR A 10 -2.56 -2.18 14.73
C THR A 10 -3.54 -1.27 13.98
N ILE A 11 -3.23 -0.90 12.73
CA ILE A 11 -4.13 -0.16 11.84
C ILE A 11 -5.21 -1.09 11.24
N GLY A 12 -5.02 -2.41 11.33
CA GLY A 12 -5.87 -3.42 10.70
C GLY A 12 -5.41 -3.82 9.30
N ILE A 13 -4.20 -3.43 8.89
CA ILE A 13 -3.64 -3.82 7.59
C ILE A 13 -3.21 -5.28 7.65
N ASP A 14 -3.71 -6.07 6.72
CA ASP A 14 -3.34 -7.46 6.58
C ASP A 14 -1.88 -7.58 6.12
N ILE A 15 -1.15 -8.51 6.73
CA ILE A 15 0.24 -8.82 6.37
C ILE A 15 0.29 -10.24 5.81
N ASN A 16 0.89 -10.42 4.64
CA ASN A 16 1.12 -11.72 4.03
C ASN A 16 2.60 -12.12 4.23
N THR A 17 2.83 -13.36 4.67
CA THR A 17 4.17 -13.96 4.75
C THR A 17 4.22 -15.21 3.88
N ASN A 18 5.14 -15.24 2.92
CA ASN A 18 5.41 -16.38 2.05
C ASN A 18 6.92 -16.67 1.97
N GLU A 19 7.33 -17.60 1.11
CA GLU A 19 8.73 -17.98 0.92
C GLU A 19 9.64 -16.84 0.43
N PHE A 20 9.06 -15.79 -0.17
CA PHE A 20 9.76 -14.61 -0.69
C PHE A 20 9.79 -13.45 0.31
N GLY A 21 8.98 -13.49 1.37
CA GLY A 21 8.96 -12.41 2.35
C GLY A 21 7.66 -12.15 3.08
N THR A 22 7.73 -11.14 3.94
CA THR A 22 6.59 -10.54 4.62
C THR A 22 6.29 -9.18 3.98
N ALA A 23 5.03 -8.90 3.64
CA ALA A 23 4.61 -7.63 3.03
C ALA A 23 3.15 -7.30 3.43
N PRO A 24 2.74 -6.02 3.50
CA PRO A 24 1.33 -5.65 3.60
C PRO A 24 0.55 -6.12 2.36
N VAL A 25 -0.73 -6.41 2.56
CA VAL A 25 -1.69 -6.69 1.48
C VAL A 25 -2.24 -5.38 0.96
N TYR A 26 -2.16 -5.21 -0.36
CA TYR A 26 -2.67 -4.03 -1.05
C TYR A 26 -3.03 -4.37 -2.49
N ASP A 27 -3.90 -3.56 -3.08
CA ASP A 27 -4.23 -3.56 -4.49
C ASP A 27 -3.07 -2.95 -5.30
N ARG A 28 -2.52 -3.71 -6.26
CA ARG A 28 -1.33 -3.30 -7.02
C ARG A 28 -1.58 -2.16 -8.02
N GLU A 29 -2.82 -1.88 -8.36
CA GLU A 29 -3.20 -0.82 -9.30
C GLU A 29 -3.45 0.51 -8.59
N THR A 30 -3.74 0.49 -7.29
CA THR A 30 -4.18 1.68 -6.52
C THR A 30 -3.33 1.96 -5.28
N TYR A 31 -2.58 0.96 -4.80
CA TYR A 31 -1.86 0.94 -3.52
C TYR A 31 -2.75 1.06 -2.28
N GLU A 32 -4.06 0.83 -2.42
CA GLU A 32 -4.97 0.75 -1.30
C GLU A 32 -4.86 -0.58 -0.57
N THR A 33 -4.88 -0.56 0.76
CA THR A 33 -4.84 -1.78 1.58
C THR A 33 -6.23 -2.41 1.71
N ASN A 34 -6.34 -3.49 2.49
CA ASN A 34 -7.63 -4.03 2.92
C ASN A 34 -8.43 -3.04 3.80
N VAL A 35 -7.78 -2.04 4.39
CA VAL A 35 -8.43 -0.98 5.16
C VAL A 35 -8.82 0.15 4.21
N GLU A 36 -10.13 0.43 4.14
CA GLU A 36 -10.67 1.45 3.24
C GLU A 36 -10.05 2.83 3.51
N ASN A 37 -9.67 3.53 2.43
CA ASN A 37 -9.00 4.83 2.44
C ASN A 37 -7.62 4.83 3.15
N CYS A 38 -7.02 3.65 3.35
CA CYS A 38 -5.66 3.49 3.85
C CYS A 38 -4.75 2.97 2.73
N TYR A 39 -3.66 3.69 2.47
CA TYR A 39 -2.75 3.43 1.35
C TYR A 39 -1.32 3.26 1.83
N ILE A 40 -0.52 2.52 1.06
CA ILE A 40 0.91 2.34 1.33
C ILE A 40 1.77 2.91 0.20
N ALA A 41 2.92 3.49 0.53
CA ALA A 41 3.84 4.03 -0.47
C ALA A 41 5.30 3.88 -0.03
N GLY A 42 6.14 3.54 -1.00
CA GLY A 42 7.59 3.45 -0.82
C GLY A 42 8.00 2.03 -0.46
N VAL A 43 9.18 1.89 0.15
CA VAL A 43 9.80 0.58 0.45
C VAL A 43 8.92 -0.35 1.29
N ILE A 44 7.95 0.20 2.03
CA ILE A 44 7.00 -0.59 2.82
C ILE A 44 6.09 -1.48 1.96
N ALA A 45 5.87 -1.12 0.69
CA ALA A 45 5.09 -1.91 -0.26
C ALA A 45 5.88 -3.10 -0.87
N ALA A 46 7.21 -3.13 -0.69
CA ALA A 46 8.08 -4.19 -1.19
C ALA A 46 8.13 -5.43 -0.27
N GLY A 47 7.80 -5.25 1.01
CA GLY A 47 8.02 -6.29 2.01
C GLY A 47 9.49 -6.72 2.12
N ASN A 48 9.75 -8.02 2.26
CA ASN A 48 11.14 -8.53 2.24
C ASN A 48 11.73 -8.70 0.83
N ASP A 49 10.96 -8.45 -0.24
CA ASP A 49 11.53 -8.27 -1.58
C ASP A 49 12.06 -6.83 -1.72
N ALA A 50 12.86 -6.41 -0.72
CA ALA A 50 13.36 -5.05 -0.50
C ALA A 50 14.26 -4.54 -1.63
N ASN A 51 14.53 -5.38 -2.64
CA ASN A 51 15.25 -5.03 -3.87
C ASN A 51 14.32 -4.73 -5.05
N THR A 52 13.01 -4.59 -4.83
CA THR A 52 12.05 -4.27 -5.90
C THR A 52 11.61 -2.81 -5.91
N ILE A 53 11.66 -2.11 -4.76
CA ILE A 53 11.23 -0.71 -4.64
C ILE A 53 12.39 0.15 -4.18
N PHE A 54 12.83 1.03 -5.06
CA PHE A 54 13.84 2.06 -4.84
C PHE A 54 13.21 3.45 -4.99
N ILE A 55 14.00 4.51 -4.84
CA ILE A 55 13.51 5.88 -5.02
C ILE A 55 13.03 6.09 -6.46
N GLU A 56 13.69 5.44 -7.42
CA GLU A 56 13.48 5.57 -8.85
C GLU A 56 12.08 5.13 -9.28
N ASN A 57 11.54 4.07 -8.70
CA ASN A 57 10.20 3.57 -9.00
C ASN A 57 9.18 3.89 -7.89
N GLY A 58 9.58 3.85 -6.62
CA GLY A 58 8.69 4.10 -5.49
C GLY A 58 8.12 5.53 -5.44
N LYS A 59 8.82 6.51 -6.03
CA LYS A 59 8.33 7.90 -6.13
C LYS A 59 7.03 8.05 -6.93
N PHE A 60 6.67 7.05 -7.75
CA PHE A 60 5.46 7.11 -8.58
C PHE A 60 4.19 6.64 -7.86
N HIS A 61 4.30 5.96 -6.70
CA HIS A 61 3.13 5.47 -5.96
C HIS A 61 2.16 6.59 -5.57
N GLY A 62 2.69 7.75 -5.16
CA GLY A 62 1.86 8.88 -4.75
C GLY A 62 0.93 9.40 -5.86
N GLY A 63 1.37 9.33 -7.12
CA GLY A 63 0.53 9.71 -8.26
C GLY A 63 -0.67 8.79 -8.44
N ILE A 64 -0.46 7.48 -8.27
CA ILE A 64 -1.49 6.44 -8.39
C ILE A 64 -2.49 6.55 -7.22
N ILE A 65 -1.99 6.73 -5.99
CA ILE A 65 -2.82 6.93 -4.79
C ILE A 65 -3.70 8.18 -4.96
N ALA A 66 -3.12 9.29 -5.42
CA ALA A 66 -3.87 10.52 -5.65
C ALA A 66 -4.99 10.33 -6.69
N GLN A 67 -4.75 9.58 -7.76
CA GLN A 67 -5.76 9.25 -8.77
C GLN A 67 -6.91 8.42 -8.16
N ASN A 68 -6.60 7.41 -7.34
CA ASN A 68 -7.62 6.59 -6.68
C ASN A 68 -8.49 7.43 -5.71
N ILE A 69 -7.87 8.29 -4.91
CA ILE A 69 -8.58 9.20 -4.00
C ILE A 69 -9.53 10.13 -4.78
N VAL A 70 -9.10 10.68 -5.92
CA VAL A 70 -9.94 11.54 -6.77
C VAL A 70 -11.10 10.74 -7.38
N ALA A 71 -10.85 9.52 -7.86
CA ALA A 71 -11.89 8.66 -8.43
C ALA A 71 -12.99 8.32 -7.41
N LYS A 72 -12.62 8.02 -6.16
CA LYS A 72 -13.58 7.79 -5.07
C LYS A 72 -14.41 9.02 -4.73
N LYS A 73 -13.80 10.21 -4.69
CA LYS A 73 -14.50 11.48 -4.45
C LYS A 73 -15.54 11.82 -5.52
N GLN A 74 -15.42 11.26 -6.72
CA GLN A 74 -16.38 11.45 -7.81
C GLN A 74 -17.54 10.46 -7.76
N THR A 75 -17.55 9.52 -6.81
CA THR A 75 -18.71 8.67 -6.56
C THR A 75 -19.71 9.51 -5.75
N PRO A 76 -20.87 9.90 -6.31
CA PRO A 76 -21.81 10.76 -5.63
C PRO A 76 -22.30 10.11 -4.34
N LEU A 77 -22.45 10.92 -3.29
CA LEU A 77 -23.39 10.66 -2.20
C LEU A 77 -24.67 10.09 -2.81
N GLU A 78 -25.13 8.95 -2.29
CA GLU A 78 -26.39 8.34 -2.71
C GLU A 78 -27.51 9.38 -2.80
N SER A 79 -28.27 9.27 -3.89
CA SER A 79 -29.52 9.99 -4.15
C SER A 79 -30.61 9.66 -3.14
#